data_AF-A0A8S1VD49-F1
#
_entry.id   AF-A0A8S1VD49-F1
#
_cell.length_a   1.000
_cell.length_b   1.000
_cell.length_c   1.000
_cell.angle_alpha   90.00
_cell.angle_beta   90.00
_cell.angle_gamma   90.00
#
_symmetry.space_group_name_H-M   'P 1'
#
loop_
_entity.id
_entity.type
_entity.pdbx_description
1 polymer ?
#
loop_
_entity_poly.entity_id
_entity_poly.type
_entity_poly.pdbx_seq_one_letter_code
_entity_poly.pdbx_strand_id
1 'polypeptide(L)'
;MLKKEPSEVEEALLKTLKLKQMEQYHEDEPPHLNPETHKPYKKHHKIKSEQVLEYICWLANTNKMFEVALGTYDFDLVKQVTQFTLKDPKEYLPILERYSQIKDPIDMKSTIHIELKNYDKAIKVLSEGNEEQKQKSIELIRKQNRFRIALEVYRNDQEMMKKVKEGLGVYLNNQKQYHQASLAYESAGLYVKVVQASSEILDTKRILTFDPKEDYLKNYNQILLAAGSWKDCGQIQEYLKNYEQAIHYYCKAEE
;
A
#
# COMPACT_ATOMS: atom_id res chain seq x y z
N MET A 1 -26.14 -13.51 -16.75
CA MET A 1 -24.74 -13.87 -17.05
C MET A 1 -23.98 -13.94 -15.75
N LEU A 2 -23.37 -15.08 -15.41
CA LEU A 2 -22.43 -15.16 -14.28
C LEU A 2 -21.21 -14.32 -14.65
N LYS A 3 -21.06 -13.15 -14.01
CA LYS A 3 -19.83 -12.35 -14.13
C LYS A 3 -18.92 -12.77 -12.99
N LYS A 4 -17.80 -13.40 -13.33
CA LYS A 4 -16.76 -13.77 -12.36
C LYS A 4 -16.11 -12.52 -11.74
N GLU A 5 -15.69 -12.64 -10.48
CA GLU A 5 -15.00 -11.54 -9.79
C GLU A 5 -13.59 -11.33 -10.37
N PRO A 6 -13.04 -10.10 -10.36
CA PRO A 6 -11.73 -9.81 -10.95
C PRO A 6 -10.59 -10.71 -10.45
N SER A 7 -10.63 -11.10 -9.17
CA SER A 7 -9.64 -12.01 -8.58
C SER A 7 -9.71 -13.43 -9.14
N GLU A 8 -10.91 -13.95 -9.39
CA GLU A 8 -11.10 -15.26 -10.03
C GLU A 8 -10.62 -15.23 -11.49
N VAL A 9 -10.86 -14.12 -12.18
CA VAL A 9 -10.38 -13.89 -13.55
C VAL A 9 -8.85 -13.80 -13.59
N GLU A 10 -8.23 -13.09 -12.64
CA GLU A 10 -6.77 -12.98 -12.53
C GLU A 10 -6.14 -14.37 -12.32
N GLU A 11 -6.68 -15.16 -11.38
CA GLU A 11 -6.21 -16.52 -11.12
C GLU A 11 -6.35 -17.42 -12.36
N ALA A 12 -7.48 -17.32 -13.06
CA ALA A 12 -7.73 -18.08 -14.28
C ALA A 12 -6.74 -17.68 -15.40
N LEU A 13 -6.47 -16.40 -15.59
CA LEU A 13 -5.48 -15.91 -16.56
C LEU A 13 -4.06 -16.38 -16.23
N LEU A 14 -3.68 -16.39 -14.94
CA LEU A 14 -2.40 -16.94 -14.50
C LEU A 14 -2.29 -18.46 -14.77
N LYS A 15 -3.40 -19.21 -14.65
CA LYS A 15 -3.44 -20.63 -15.04
C LYS A 15 -3.32 -20.80 -16.56
N THR A 16 -3.96 -19.94 -17.36
CA THR A 16 -3.83 -19.93 -18.82
C THR A 16 -2.39 -19.68 -19.25
N LEU A 17 -1.67 -18.77 -18.57
CA LEU A 17 -0.25 -18.54 -18.82
C LEU A 17 0.61 -19.78 -18.55
N LYS A 18 0.35 -20.49 -17.44
CA LYS A 18 1.06 -21.75 -17.14
C LYS A 18 0.78 -22.81 -18.20
N LEU A 19 -0.46 -22.95 -18.66
CA LEU A 19 -0.81 -23.87 -19.75
C LEU A 19 -0.08 -23.52 -21.05
N LYS A 20 -0.04 -22.23 -21.42
CA LYS A 20 0.68 -21.74 -22.60
C LYS A 20 2.17 -22.06 -22.53
N GLN A 21 2.80 -21.93 -21.36
CA GLN A 21 4.20 -22.33 -21.16
C GLN A 21 4.39 -23.84 -21.33
N MET A 22 3.48 -24.66 -20.79
CA MET A 22 3.53 -26.13 -20.96
C MET A 22 3.33 -26.57 -22.42
N GLU A 23 2.57 -25.83 -23.21
CA GLU A 23 2.38 -26.09 -24.65
C GLU A 23 3.64 -25.83 -25.47
N GLN A 24 4.54 -24.96 -25.01
CA GLN A 24 5.80 -24.64 -25.69
C GLN A 24 6.91 -25.67 -25.42
N TYR A 25 6.79 -26.49 -24.37
CA TYR A 25 7.70 -27.62 -24.15
C TYR A 25 7.43 -28.71 -25.19
N HIS A 26 8.41 -28.98 -26.05
CA HIS A 26 8.41 -30.15 -26.92
C HIS A 26 8.67 -31.41 -26.07
N GLU A 27 7.76 -32.37 -26.09
CA GLU A 27 8.05 -33.73 -25.64
C GLU A 27 9.05 -34.33 -26.64
N ASP A 28 10.26 -34.67 -26.18
CA ASP A 28 11.29 -35.36 -26.97
C ASP A 28 10.91 -36.82 -27.32
N GLU A 29 9.74 -37.31 -26.88
CA GLU A 29 9.24 -38.65 -27.17
C GLU A 29 8.22 -38.65 -28.33
N PRO A 30 8.27 -39.66 -29.24
CA PRO A 30 7.29 -39.80 -30.30
C PRO A 30 5.86 -39.81 -29.73
N PRO A 31 4.99 -38.85 -30.11
CA PRO A 31 3.79 -38.48 -29.34
C PRO A 31 2.65 -39.51 -29.36
N HIS A 32 2.87 -40.67 -29.97
CA HIS A 32 1.84 -41.67 -30.25
C HIS A 32 2.03 -42.98 -29.49
N LEU A 33 3.07 -43.15 -28.67
CA LEU A 33 3.31 -44.37 -27.90
C LEU A 33 3.73 -44.05 -26.47
N ASN A 34 3.09 -44.69 -25.51
CA ASN A 34 3.49 -44.64 -24.11
C ASN A 34 4.77 -45.49 -23.92
N PRO A 35 5.84 -44.98 -23.29
CA PRO A 35 7.14 -45.65 -23.21
C PRO A 35 7.13 -46.93 -22.38
N GLU A 36 6.26 -47.02 -21.37
CA GLU A 36 6.12 -48.24 -20.54
C GLU A 36 5.26 -49.31 -21.21
N THR A 37 4.27 -48.91 -22.01
CA THR A 37 3.23 -49.82 -22.51
C THR A 37 3.27 -50.07 -24.01
N HIS A 38 4.05 -49.28 -24.76
CA HIS A 38 4.17 -49.31 -26.22
C HIS A 38 2.81 -49.29 -26.94
N LYS A 39 1.80 -48.69 -26.30
CA LYS A 39 0.44 -48.51 -26.83
C LYS A 39 0.14 -47.04 -27.06
N PRO A 40 -0.78 -46.71 -27.97
CA PRO A 40 -1.26 -45.35 -28.14
C PRO A 40 -1.86 -44.82 -26.84
N TYR A 41 -1.46 -43.62 -26.43
CA TYR A 41 -2.15 -42.89 -25.37
C TYR A 41 -3.65 -42.82 -25.70
N LYS A 42 -4.52 -43.07 -24.70
CA LYS A 42 -5.95 -42.76 -24.85
C LYS A 42 -6.04 -41.28 -25.24
N LYS A 43 -6.82 -40.95 -26.28
CA LYS A 43 -7.04 -39.57 -26.72
C LYS A 43 -7.69 -38.78 -25.58
N HIS A 44 -6.89 -38.17 -24.73
CA HIS A 44 -7.35 -37.11 -23.85
C HIS A 44 -7.52 -35.86 -24.71
N HIS A 45 -8.70 -35.22 -24.66
CA HIS A 45 -8.84 -33.87 -25.21
C HIS A 45 -7.92 -32.94 -24.40
N LYS A 46 -6.74 -32.64 -24.96
CA LYS A 46 -5.82 -31.65 -24.39
C LYS A 46 -6.47 -30.28 -24.61
N ILE A 47 -6.97 -29.69 -23.52
CA ILE A 47 -7.56 -28.35 -23.55
C ILE A 47 -6.43 -27.36 -23.81
N LYS A 48 -6.55 -26.56 -24.87
CA LYS A 48 -5.54 -25.56 -25.23
C LYS A 48 -5.69 -24.29 -24.41
N SER A 49 -4.61 -23.56 -24.21
CA SER A 49 -4.60 -22.25 -23.55
C SER A 49 -5.58 -21.26 -24.20
N GLU A 50 -5.67 -21.25 -25.53
CA GLU A 50 -6.62 -20.44 -26.30
C GLU A 50 -8.09 -20.75 -25.96
N GLN A 51 -8.45 -22.03 -25.80
CA GLN A 51 -9.81 -22.46 -25.48
C GLN A 51 -10.19 -22.05 -24.05
N VAL A 52 -9.23 -22.12 -23.11
CA VAL A 52 -9.42 -21.63 -21.75
C VAL A 52 -9.62 -20.11 -21.76
N LEU A 53 -8.82 -19.38 -22.54
CA LEU A 53 -8.89 -17.93 -22.65
C LEU A 53 -10.24 -17.46 -23.21
N GLU A 54 -10.71 -18.08 -24.29
CA GLU A 54 -12.02 -17.81 -24.89
C GLU A 54 -13.15 -18.00 -23.87
N TYR A 55 -13.10 -19.11 -23.12
CA TYR A 55 -14.09 -19.40 -22.09
C TYR A 55 -14.07 -18.39 -20.93
N ILE A 56 -12.89 -17.96 -20.47
CA ILE A 56 -12.76 -16.93 -19.43
C ILE A 56 -13.32 -15.59 -19.94
N CYS A 57 -12.98 -15.19 -21.18
CA CYS A 57 -13.50 -13.98 -21.80
C CYS A 57 -15.04 -13.98 -21.87
N TRP A 58 -15.64 -15.14 -22.14
CA TRP A 58 -17.10 -15.29 -22.13
C TRP A 58 -17.73 -15.12 -20.73
N LEU A 59 -17.03 -15.54 -19.67
CA LEU A 59 -17.50 -15.44 -18.28
C LEU A 59 -17.24 -14.08 -17.63
N ALA A 60 -16.35 -13.27 -18.19
CA ALA A 60 -15.91 -12.02 -17.60
C ALA A 60 -16.59 -10.80 -18.23
N ASN A 61 -16.57 -9.67 -17.51
CA ASN A 61 -16.88 -8.38 -18.11
C ASN A 61 -15.72 -7.96 -19.03
N THR A 62 -16.01 -7.63 -20.30
CA THR A 62 -15.00 -7.27 -21.32
C THR A 62 -14.04 -6.17 -20.88
N ASN A 63 -14.52 -5.08 -20.29
CA ASN A 63 -13.67 -3.98 -19.84
C ASN A 63 -12.77 -4.41 -18.68
N LYS A 64 -13.32 -5.13 -17.70
CA LYS A 64 -12.52 -5.66 -16.57
C LYS A 64 -11.50 -6.69 -17.03
N MET A 65 -11.82 -7.49 -18.06
CA MET A 65 -10.91 -8.50 -18.59
C MET A 65 -9.61 -7.89 -19.12
N PHE A 66 -9.70 -6.74 -19.81
CA PHE A 66 -8.52 -6.01 -20.29
C PHE A 66 -7.65 -5.49 -19.14
N GLU A 67 -8.27 -4.88 -18.11
CA GLU A 67 -7.56 -4.38 -16.93
C GLU A 67 -6.86 -5.51 -16.16
N VAL A 68 -7.53 -6.65 -15.98
CA VAL A 68 -6.95 -7.82 -15.30
C VAL A 68 -5.82 -8.42 -16.14
N ALA A 69 -5.97 -8.49 -17.48
CA ALA A 69 -4.92 -8.95 -18.37
C ALA A 69 -3.68 -8.05 -18.32
N LEU A 70 -3.83 -6.73 -18.24
CA LEU A 70 -2.69 -5.82 -18.04
C LEU A 70 -1.93 -6.12 -16.74
N GLY A 71 -2.64 -6.56 -15.70
CA GLY A 71 -2.06 -6.97 -14.43
C GLY A 71 -1.19 -8.23 -14.47
N THR A 72 -1.24 -9.03 -15.54
CA THR A 72 -0.33 -10.18 -15.73
C THR A 72 1.03 -9.78 -16.30
N TYR A 73 1.12 -8.55 -16.83
CA TYR A 73 2.29 -8.00 -17.52
C TYR A 73 2.74 -8.74 -18.78
N ASP A 74 1.96 -9.73 -19.27
CA ASP A 74 2.18 -10.39 -20.56
C ASP A 74 1.36 -9.67 -21.63
N PHE A 75 2.00 -8.79 -22.42
CA PHE A 75 1.30 -8.01 -23.44
C PHE A 75 0.82 -8.84 -24.63
N ASP A 76 1.35 -10.03 -24.86
CA ASP A 76 0.82 -10.93 -25.88
C ASP A 76 -0.46 -11.60 -25.40
N LEU A 77 -0.56 -11.96 -24.13
CA LEU A 77 -1.82 -12.36 -23.51
C LEU A 77 -2.85 -11.23 -23.59
N VAL A 78 -2.45 -9.98 -23.31
CA VAL A 78 -3.37 -8.83 -23.42
C VAL A 78 -3.90 -8.70 -24.84
N LYS A 79 -3.04 -8.82 -25.87
CA LYS A 79 -3.47 -8.81 -27.28
C LYS A 79 -4.46 -9.94 -27.58
N GLN A 80 -4.20 -11.16 -27.11
CA GLN A 80 -5.14 -12.27 -27.28
C GLN A 80 -6.50 -11.97 -26.65
N VAL A 81 -6.51 -11.43 -25.42
CA VAL A 81 -7.74 -10.99 -24.74
C VAL A 81 -8.50 -9.92 -25.53
N THR A 82 -7.80 -8.97 -26.15
CA THR A 82 -8.46 -7.93 -26.96
C THR A 82 -9.17 -8.48 -28.20
N GLN A 83 -8.73 -9.62 -28.75
CA GLN A 83 -9.40 -10.29 -29.88
C GLN A 83 -10.76 -10.85 -29.47
N PHE A 84 -10.86 -11.42 -28.26
CA PHE A 84 -12.11 -11.97 -27.73
C PHE A 84 -13.06 -10.91 -27.15
N THR A 85 -12.53 -9.79 -26.67
CA THR A 85 -13.33 -8.71 -26.05
C THR A 85 -13.77 -7.63 -27.04
N LEU A 86 -13.34 -7.72 -28.30
CA LEU A 86 -13.65 -6.77 -29.39
C LEU A 86 -13.27 -5.31 -29.05
N LYS A 87 -12.18 -5.13 -28.29
CA LYS A 87 -11.67 -3.79 -27.94
C LYS A 87 -11.00 -3.14 -29.16
N ASP A 88 -11.23 -1.85 -29.38
CA ASP A 88 -10.66 -1.14 -30.55
C ASP A 88 -9.11 -1.09 -30.46
N PRO A 89 -8.38 -1.59 -31.47
CA PRO A 89 -6.92 -1.47 -31.58
C PRO A 89 -6.38 -0.06 -31.38
N LYS A 90 -7.11 0.97 -31.83
CA LYS A 90 -6.70 2.37 -31.66
C LYS A 90 -6.70 2.81 -30.20
N GLU A 91 -7.45 2.14 -29.33
CA GLU A 91 -7.46 2.44 -27.91
C GLU A 91 -6.39 1.67 -27.13
N TYR A 92 -6.16 0.39 -27.42
CA TYR A 92 -5.28 -0.43 -26.59
C TYR A 92 -3.83 -0.49 -27.07
N LEU A 93 -3.56 -0.38 -28.37
CA LEU A 93 -2.19 -0.44 -28.89
C LEU A 93 -1.31 0.70 -28.34
N PRO A 94 -1.77 1.97 -28.30
CA PRO A 94 -0.96 3.05 -27.74
C PRO A 94 -0.65 2.84 -26.24
N ILE A 95 -1.58 2.23 -25.50
CA ILE A 95 -1.39 1.90 -24.08
C ILE A 95 -0.27 0.86 -23.93
N LEU A 96 -0.31 -0.22 -24.71
CA LEU A 96 0.71 -1.27 -24.69
C LEU A 96 2.08 -0.76 -25.14
N GLU A 97 2.12 0.06 -26.20
CA GLU A 97 3.35 0.69 -26.68
C GLU A 97 3.96 1.56 -25.59
N ARG A 98 3.18 2.45 -24.96
CA ARG A 98 3.66 3.31 -23.88
C ARG A 98 4.26 2.50 -22.73
N TYR A 99 3.62 1.42 -22.29
CA TYR A 99 4.18 0.58 -21.23
C TYR A 99 5.45 -0.16 -21.67
N SER A 100 5.51 -0.63 -22.91
CA SER A 100 6.70 -1.32 -23.44
C SER A 100 7.95 -0.43 -23.53
N GLN A 101 7.79 0.89 -23.58
CA GLN A 101 8.90 1.83 -23.57
C GLN A 101 9.54 2.00 -22.18
N ILE A 102 8.86 1.57 -21.12
CA ILE A 102 9.38 1.63 -19.75
C ILE A 102 10.32 0.43 -19.54
N LYS A 103 11.63 0.69 -19.57
CA LYS A 103 12.66 -0.37 -19.50
C LYS A 103 12.76 -1.04 -18.14
N ASP A 104 12.59 -0.27 -17.07
CA ASP A 104 12.66 -0.81 -15.71
C ASP A 104 11.38 -1.59 -15.37
N PRO A 105 11.47 -2.88 -15.02
CA PRO A 105 10.28 -3.69 -14.75
C PRO A 105 9.44 -3.20 -13.56
N ILE A 106 10.05 -2.59 -12.54
CA ILE A 106 9.36 -2.11 -11.34
C ILE A 106 8.60 -0.84 -11.68
N ASP A 107 9.22 0.09 -12.40
CA ASP A 107 8.56 1.30 -12.89
C ASP A 107 7.42 0.96 -13.86
N MET A 108 7.61 0.00 -14.77
CA MET A 108 6.56 -0.43 -15.69
C MET A 108 5.36 -1.02 -14.93
N LYS A 109 5.60 -2.01 -14.07
CA LYS A 109 4.56 -2.71 -13.30
C LYS A 109 3.83 -1.77 -12.35
N SER A 110 4.55 -0.88 -11.67
CA SER A 110 3.94 0.08 -10.75
C SER A 110 3.11 1.12 -11.50
N THR A 111 3.56 1.60 -12.67
CA THR A 111 2.79 2.52 -13.54
C THR A 111 1.48 1.88 -13.97
N ILE A 112 1.51 0.62 -14.44
CA ILE A 112 0.32 -0.13 -14.80
C ILE A 112 -0.65 -0.18 -13.60
N HIS A 113 -0.19 -0.57 -12.41
CA HIS A 113 -1.07 -0.63 -11.23
C HIS A 113 -1.61 0.73 -10.79
N ILE A 114 -0.85 1.81 -10.91
CA ILE A 114 -1.30 3.16 -10.57
C ILE A 114 -2.43 3.60 -11.51
N GLU A 115 -2.28 3.36 -12.81
CA GLU A 115 -3.31 3.70 -13.81
C GLU A 115 -4.57 2.85 -13.65
N LEU A 116 -4.41 1.57 -13.30
CA LEU A 116 -5.51 0.67 -12.93
C LEU A 116 -6.09 0.97 -11.53
N LYS A 117 -5.57 1.99 -10.82
CA LYS A 117 -5.96 2.37 -9.45
C LYS A 117 -5.78 1.26 -8.41
N ASN A 118 -4.96 0.26 -8.71
CA ASN A 118 -4.56 -0.83 -7.82
C ASN A 118 -3.38 -0.38 -6.94
N TYR A 119 -3.57 0.69 -6.15
CA TYR A 119 -2.49 1.33 -5.40
C TYR A 119 -1.78 0.39 -4.43
N ASP A 120 -2.49 -0.53 -3.80
CA ASP A 120 -1.88 -1.51 -2.88
C ASP A 120 -0.88 -2.43 -3.60
N LYS A 121 -1.19 -2.86 -4.84
CA LYS A 121 -0.26 -3.63 -5.68
C LYS A 121 0.90 -2.76 -6.17
N ALA A 122 0.64 -1.51 -6.56
CA ALA A 122 1.69 -0.58 -6.95
C ALA A 122 2.71 -0.34 -5.83
N ILE A 123 2.24 -0.16 -4.59
CA ILE A 123 3.09 0.04 -3.41
C ILE A 123 3.95 -1.20 -3.15
N LYS A 124 3.36 -2.41 -3.23
CA LYS A 124 4.11 -3.67 -3.11
C LYS A 124 5.23 -3.74 -4.15
N VAL A 125 4.91 -3.50 -5.42
CA VAL A 125 5.90 -3.52 -6.51
C VAL A 125 7.03 -2.50 -6.27
N LEU A 126 6.69 -1.24 -5.96
CA LEU A 126 7.69 -0.18 -5.73
C LEU A 126 8.60 -0.47 -4.52
N SER A 127 8.09 -1.18 -3.52
CA SER A 127 8.86 -1.49 -2.31
C SER A 127 10.00 -2.49 -2.52
N GLU A 128 9.89 -3.32 -3.57
CA GLU A 128 10.92 -4.28 -3.98
C GLU A 128 12.05 -3.61 -4.76
N GLY A 129 11.89 -2.33 -5.10
CA GLY A 129 12.82 -1.55 -5.91
C GLY A 129 13.95 -0.88 -5.15
N ASN A 130 14.64 -0.01 -5.86
CA ASN A 130 15.71 0.82 -5.32
C ASN A 130 15.15 1.96 -4.43
N GLU A 131 16.05 2.74 -3.82
CA GLU A 131 15.69 3.84 -2.91
C GLU A 131 14.76 4.88 -3.54
N GLU A 132 14.99 5.24 -4.81
CA GLU A 132 14.14 6.20 -5.55
C GLU A 132 12.72 5.64 -5.75
N GLN A 133 12.60 4.37 -6.13
CA GLN A 133 11.33 3.69 -6.33
C GLN A 133 10.57 3.53 -5.01
N LYS A 134 11.27 3.20 -3.93
CA LYS A 134 10.70 3.18 -2.58
C LYS A 134 10.19 4.56 -2.17
N GLN A 135 10.93 5.64 -2.49
CA GLN A 135 10.50 7.00 -2.21
C GLN A 135 9.24 7.40 -3.01
N LYS A 136 9.13 7.01 -4.29
CA LYS A 136 7.89 7.14 -5.08
C LYS A 136 6.72 6.42 -4.42
N SER A 137 6.97 5.25 -3.82
CA SER A 137 5.97 4.51 -3.06
C SER A 137 5.47 5.30 -1.83
N ILE A 138 6.37 5.93 -1.07
CA ILE A 138 6.02 6.75 0.10
C ILE A 138 5.12 7.93 -0.31
N GLU A 139 5.41 8.58 -1.43
CA GLU A 139 4.57 9.65 -1.97
C GLU A 139 3.18 9.15 -2.37
N LEU A 140 3.12 8.00 -3.04
CA LEU A 140 1.86 7.36 -3.41
C LEU A 140 1.03 6.97 -2.17
N ILE A 141 1.67 6.43 -1.13
CA ILE A 141 1.05 6.07 0.14
C ILE A 141 0.39 7.29 0.78
N ARG A 142 1.10 8.42 0.86
CA ARG A 142 0.59 9.67 1.42
C ARG A 142 -0.57 10.22 0.59
N LYS A 143 -0.43 10.23 -0.73
CA LYS A 143 -1.47 10.73 -1.65
C LYS A 143 -2.76 9.92 -1.59
N GLN A 144 -2.66 8.60 -1.43
CA GLN A 144 -3.79 7.67 -1.45
C GLN A 144 -4.20 7.15 -0.06
N ASN A 145 -3.60 7.68 1.01
CA ASN A 145 -3.81 7.25 2.41
C ASN A 145 -3.68 5.73 2.61
N ARG A 146 -2.74 5.07 1.92
CA ARG A 146 -2.55 3.60 1.94
C ARG A 146 -1.59 3.14 3.04
N PHE A 147 -1.82 3.57 4.26
CA PHE A 147 -0.90 3.31 5.38
C PHE A 147 -0.93 1.85 5.87
N ARG A 148 -2.10 1.18 5.81
CA ARG A 148 -2.21 -0.23 6.25
C ARG A 148 -1.25 -1.14 5.48
N ILE A 149 -1.27 -1.05 4.15
CA ILE A 149 -0.38 -1.86 3.30
C ILE A 149 1.08 -1.42 3.44
N ALA A 150 1.34 -0.12 3.60
CA ALA A 150 2.68 0.40 3.79
C ALA A 150 3.38 -0.16 5.05
N LEU A 151 2.64 -0.28 6.16
CA LEU A 151 3.14 -0.87 7.40
C LEU A 151 3.49 -2.36 7.25
N GLU A 152 2.71 -3.10 6.45
CA GLU A 152 2.98 -4.51 6.15
C GLU A 152 4.24 -4.66 5.29
N VAL A 153 4.33 -3.86 4.23
CA VAL A 153 5.38 -3.95 3.22
C VAL A 153 6.74 -3.51 3.74
N TYR A 154 6.80 -2.40 4.49
CA TYR A 154 8.06 -1.86 5.02
C TYR A 154 8.43 -2.37 6.41
N ARG A 155 7.79 -3.46 6.89
CA ARG A 155 8.00 -4.02 8.25
C ARG A 155 9.48 -4.23 8.64
N ASN A 156 10.32 -4.56 7.67
CA ASN A 156 11.74 -4.89 7.88
C ASN A 156 12.68 -3.77 7.41
N ASP A 157 12.16 -2.68 6.83
CA ASP A 157 12.92 -1.54 6.33
C ASP A 157 12.72 -0.35 7.29
N GLN A 158 13.65 -0.17 8.22
CA GLN A 158 13.49 0.81 9.30
C GLN A 158 13.45 2.26 8.79
N GLU A 159 14.21 2.57 7.73
CA GLU A 159 14.25 3.92 7.16
C GLU A 159 12.91 4.26 6.51
N MET A 160 12.41 3.38 5.64
CA MET A 160 11.11 3.59 4.99
C MET A 160 9.97 3.54 5.99
N MET A 161 10.01 2.62 6.96
CA MET A 161 9.01 2.53 8.03
C MET A 161 8.89 3.84 8.82
N LYS A 162 10.00 4.52 9.10
CA LYS A 162 9.98 5.85 9.73
C LYS A 162 9.24 6.86 8.87
N LYS A 163 9.50 6.91 7.56
CA LYS A 163 8.80 7.81 6.60
C LYS A 163 7.30 7.49 6.48
N VAL A 164 6.92 6.21 6.55
CA VAL A 164 5.53 5.74 6.57
C VAL A 164 4.81 6.21 7.84
N LYS A 165 5.39 5.95 9.01
CA LYS A 165 4.83 6.33 10.31
C LYS A 165 4.71 7.84 10.47
N GLU A 166 5.69 8.59 9.97
CA GLU A 166 5.59 10.05 9.90
C GLU A 166 4.39 10.50 9.07
N GLY A 167 4.23 9.94 7.86
CA GLY A 167 3.09 10.23 6.99
C GLY A 167 1.75 9.85 7.63
N LEU A 168 1.71 8.71 8.33
CA LEU A 168 0.54 8.26 9.08
C LEU A 168 0.19 9.24 10.19
N GLY A 169 1.18 9.71 10.96
CA GLY A 169 0.99 10.73 11.97
C GLY A 169 0.41 12.02 11.38
N VAL A 170 0.91 12.49 10.23
CA VAL A 170 0.37 13.68 9.55
C VAL A 170 -1.09 13.46 9.12
N TYR A 171 -1.39 12.30 8.54
CA TYR A 171 -2.74 11.94 8.15
C TYR A 171 -3.71 11.94 9.34
N LEU A 172 -3.36 11.27 10.44
CA LEU A 172 -4.17 11.19 11.66
C LEU A 172 -4.36 12.58 12.30
N ASN A 173 -3.30 13.40 12.29
CA ASN A 173 -3.36 14.77 12.82
C ASN A 173 -4.36 15.62 12.03
N ASN A 174 -4.37 15.52 10.70
CA ASN A 174 -5.34 16.22 9.86
C ASN A 174 -6.79 15.76 10.10
N GLN A 175 -6.97 14.51 10.56
CA GLN A 175 -8.26 13.98 10.99
C GLN A 175 -8.61 14.32 12.45
N LYS A 176 -7.82 15.16 13.12
CA LYS A 176 -7.96 15.49 14.56
C LYS A 176 -7.85 14.27 15.49
N GLN A 177 -7.27 13.18 15.01
CA GLN A 177 -6.98 11.98 15.83
C GLN A 177 -5.62 12.15 16.52
N TYR A 178 -5.50 13.20 17.31
CA TYR A 178 -4.23 13.68 17.88
C TYR A 178 -3.52 12.65 18.76
N HIS A 179 -4.28 11.90 19.57
CA HIS A 179 -3.70 10.82 20.39
C HIS A 179 -3.04 9.74 19.52
N GLN A 180 -3.74 9.28 18.47
CA GLN A 180 -3.20 8.27 17.55
C GLN A 180 -2.03 8.82 16.72
N ALA A 181 -2.10 10.08 16.30
CA ALA A 181 -0.99 10.76 15.63
C ALA A 181 0.25 10.80 16.51
N SER A 182 0.07 11.14 17.79
CA SER A 182 1.13 11.18 18.80
C SER A 182 1.79 9.80 19.00
N LEU A 183 1.02 8.71 19.03
CA LEU A 183 1.55 7.34 19.08
C LEU A 183 2.32 6.97 17.81
N ALA A 184 1.82 7.36 16.63
CA ALA A 184 2.50 7.11 15.36
C ALA A 184 3.87 7.83 15.32
N TYR A 185 3.93 9.10 15.73
CA TYR A 185 5.16 9.87 15.82
C TYR A 185 6.15 9.31 16.85
N GLU A 186 5.66 8.87 18.01
CA GLU A 186 6.49 8.24 19.03
C GLU A 186 7.14 6.97 18.48
N SER A 187 6.35 6.11 17.82
CA SER A 187 6.85 4.87 17.21
C SER A 187 7.86 5.10 16.08
N ALA A 188 8.01 6.34 15.62
CA ALA A 188 8.98 6.79 14.61
C ALA A 188 10.14 7.61 15.21
N GLY A 189 10.18 7.81 16.53
CA GLY A 189 11.18 8.64 17.22
C GLY A 189 11.09 10.13 16.90
N LEU A 190 9.89 10.63 16.54
CA LEU A 190 9.66 12.02 16.13
C LEU A 190 9.12 12.87 17.29
N TYR A 191 9.89 12.99 18.37
CA TYR A 191 9.44 13.55 19.66
C TYR A 191 8.90 14.98 19.59
N VAL A 192 9.48 15.84 18.74
CA VAL A 192 8.94 17.20 18.52
C VAL A 192 7.49 17.15 18.04
N LYS A 193 7.16 16.22 17.13
CA LYS A 193 5.80 16.03 16.62
C LYS A 193 4.88 15.34 17.64
N VAL A 194 5.44 14.48 18.49
CA VAL A 194 4.71 13.88 19.64
C VAL A 194 4.23 14.98 20.58
N VAL A 195 5.12 15.90 20.96
CA VAL A 195 4.79 17.04 21.83
C VAL A 195 3.72 17.92 21.20
N GLN A 196 3.88 18.28 19.91
CA GLN A 196 2.87 19.06 19.17
C GLN A 196 1.49 18.36 19.16
N ALA A 197 1.42 17.09 18.77
CA ALA A 197 0.15 16.36 18.74
C ALA A 197 -0.47 16.19 20.14
N SER A 198 0.36 15.99 21.17
CA SER A 198 -0.13 15.83 22.55
C SER A 198 -0.65 17.14 23.14
N SER A 199 -0.13 18.28 22.71
CA SER A 199 -0.63 19.60 23.13
C SER A 199 -2.06 19.88 22.68
N GLU A 200 -2.50 19.32 21.55
CA GLU A 200 -3.86 19.48 21.03
C GLU A 200 -4.93 18.81 21.90
N ILE A 201 -4.54 17.83 22.72
CA ILE A 201 -5.43 17.09 23.63
C ILE A 201 -5.10 17.33 25.11
N LEU A 202 -4.26 18.33 25.38
CA LEU A 202 -3.78 18.69 26.72
C LEU A 202 -3.16 17.52 27.51
N ASP A 203 -2.50 16.57 26.83
CA ASP A 203 -1.85 15.43 27.48
C ASP A 203 -0.47 15.82 28.04
N THR A 204 -0.52 16.52 29.18
CA THR A 204 0.65 17.09 29.86
C THR A 204 1.65 16.03 30.30
N LYS A 205 1.17 14.88 30.80
CA LYS A 205 2.04 13.77 31.20
C LYS A 205 2.91 13.30 30.03
N ARG A 206 2.29 13.14 28.85
CA ARG A 206 3.00 12.70 27.66
C ARG A 206 3.98 13.77 27.19
N ILE A 207 3.61 15.05 27.21
CA ILE A 207 4.51 16.16 26.87
C ILE A 207 5.75 16.13 27.77
N LEU A 208 5.58 16.05 29.09
CA LEU A 208 6.68 16.01 30.05
C LEU A 208 7.59 14.78 29.90
N THR A 209 7.03 13.65 29.44
CA THR A 209 7.81 12.42 29.18
C THR A 209 8.86 12.61 28.09
N PHE A 210 8.57 13.47 27.10
CA PHE A 210 9.48 13.73 25.97
C PHE A 210 10.35 14.98 26.16
N ASP A 211 10.44 15.50 27.39
CA ASP A 211 11.33 16.57 27.84
C ASP A 211 11.51 17.71 26.81
N PRO A 212 10.43 18.45 26.50
CA PRO A 212 10.53 19.59 25.61
C PRO A 212 11.29 20.72 26.30
N LYS A 213 11.87 21.60 25.49
CA LYS A 213 12.58 22.79 25.98
C LYS A 213 11.72 23.60 26.95
N GLU A 214 12.36 24.17 27.98
CA GLU A 214 11.71 25.01 28.98
C GLU A 214 10.85 26.13 28.38
N ASP A 215 11.31 26.79 27.33
CA ASP A 215 10.55 27.85 26.64
C ASP A 215 9.24 27.33 26.03
N TYR A 216 9.23 26.07 25.54
CA TYR A 216 8.01 25.44 25.07
C TYR A 216 7.05 25.19 26.24
N LEU A 217 7.55 24.68 27.37
CA LEU A 217 6.73 24.43 28.56
C LEU A 217 6.12 25.73 29.12
N LYS A 218 6.87 26.84 29.11
CA LYS A 218 6.34 28.16 29.51
C LYS A 218 5.17 28.60 28.62
N ASN A 219 5.31 28.47 27.30
CA ASN A 219 4.25 28.80 26.36
C ASN A 219 3.04 27.86 26.51
N TYR A 220 3.29 26.56 26.66
CA TYR A 220 2.26 25.55 26.86
C TYR A 220 1.49 25.78 28.17
N ASN A 221 2.17 26.18 29.25
CA ASN A 221 1.53 26.55 30.51
C ASN A 221 0.52 27.71 30.32
N GLN A 222 0.79 28.68 29.44
CA GLN A 222 -0.19 29.75 29.14
C GLN A 222 -1.45 29.20 28.45
N ILE A 223 -1.30 28.18 27.60
CA ILE A 223 -2.44 27.51 26.95
C ILE A 223 -3.28 26.78 28.00
N LEU A 224 -2.64 26.05 28.93
CA LEU A 224 -3.32 25.36 30.03
C LEU A 224 -4.06 26.33 30.96
N LEU A 225 -3.45 27.49 31.26
CA LEU A 225 -4.09 28.55 32.05
C LEU A 225 -5.35 29.07 31.38
N ALA A 226 -5.29 29.34 30.06
CA ALA A 226 -6.45 29.79 29.29
C ALA A 226 -7.55 28.71 29.20
N ALA A 227 -7.16 27.44 29.19
CA ALA A 227 -8.09 26.30 29.20
C ALA A 227 -8.66 25.98 30.60
N GLY A 228 -8.13 26.59 31.67
CA GLY A 228 -8.53 26.30 33.04
C GLY A 228 -8.01 24.96 33.57
N SER A 229 -7.00 24.35 32.92
CA SER A 229 -6.40 23.08 33.32
C SER A 229 -5.40 23.25 34.47
N TRP A 230 -5.88 23.66 35.65
CA TRP A 230 -5.04 24.02 36.81
C TRP A 230 -4.12 22.89 37.28
N LYS A 231 -4.62 21.65 37.31
CA LYS A 231 -3.83 20.48 37.68
C LYS A 231 -2.62 20.28 36.76
N ASP A 232 -2.82 20.49 35.46
CA ASP A 232 -1.77 20.33 34.47
C ASP A 232 -0.76 21.49 34.51
N CYS A 233 -1.22 22.72 34.78
CA CYS A 233 -0.33 23.84 35.11
C CYS A 233 0.57 23.51 36.31
N GLY A 234 0.01 22.89 37.36
CA GLY A 234 0.77 22.41 38.51
C GLY A 234 1.87 21.44 38.12
N GLN A 235 1.56 20.44 37.28
CA GLN A 235 2.54 19.46 36.78
C GLN A 235 3.68 20.12 36.01
N ILE A 236 3.39 21.13 35.17
CA ILE A 236 4.42 21.88 34.45
C ILE A 236 5.34 22.63 35.43
N GLN A 237 4.79 23.35 36.39
CA GLN A 237 5.61 24.11 37.35
C GLN A 237 6.44 23.20 38.24
N GLU A 238 5.90 22.05 38.65
CA GLU A 238 6.63 21.03 39.40
C GLU A 238 7.81 20.49 38.59
N TYR A 239 7.61 20.18 37.30
CA TYR A 239 8.67 19.76 36.39
C TYR A 239 9.77 20.82 36.25
N LEU A 240 9.38 22.11 36.19
CA LEU A 240 10.27 23.26 36.17
C LEU A 240 10.87 23.61 37.54
N LYS A 241 10.58 22.82 38.59
CA LYS A 241 11.02 23.03 39.98
C LYS A 241 10.55 24.35 40.61
N ASN A 242 9.47 24.92 40.10
CA ASN A 242 8.80 26.10 40.65
C ASN A 242 7.68 25.67 41.62
N TYR A 243 8.07 25.10 42.76
CA TYR A 243 7.15 24.42 43.67
C TYR A 243 6.10 25.35 44.30
N GLU A 244 6.43 26.62 44.56
CA GLU A 244 5.47 27.60 45.11
C GLU A 244 4.29 27.81 44.15
N GLN A 245 4.60 28.02 42.87
CA GLN A 245 3.57 28.18 41.84
C GLN A 245 2.82 26.87 41.57
N ALA A 246 3.50 25.72 41.65
CA ALA A 246 2.88 24.41 41.50
C ALA A 246 1.82 24.16 42.58
N ILE A 247 2.16 24.42 43.85
CA ILE A 247 1.23 24.29 45.00
C ILE A 247 0.01 25.20 44.79
N HIS A 248 0.21 26.46 44.41
CA HIS A 248 -0.89 27.39 44.12
C HIS A 248 -1.85 26.84 43.06
N TYR A 249 -1.32 26.28 41.96
CA TYR A 249 -2.17 25.69 40.93
C TYR A 249 -2.87 24.40 41.36
N TYR A 250 -2.24 23.56 42.18
CA TYR A 250 -2.89 22.37 42.73
C TYR A 250 -4.02 22.74 43.70
N CYS A 251 -3.84 23.73 44.58
CA CYS A 251 -4.93 24.23 45.44
C CYS A 251 -6.10 24.74 44.60
N LYS A 252 -5.83 25.53 43.56
CA LYS A 252 -6.87 26.05 42.65
C LYS A 252 -7.59 24.97 41.84
N ALA A 253 -6.98 23.79 41.67
CA ALA A 253 -7.62 22.67 40.99
C ALA A 253 -8.63 21.92 41.88
N GLU A 254 -8.62 22.15 43.20
CA GLU A 254 -9.53 21.54 44.18
C GLU A 254 -10.70 22.45 44.57
N GLU A 255 -10.65 23.73 44.20
CA GLU A 255 -11.75 24.72 44.34
C GLU A 255 -12.80 24.58 43.24
#